data_AF-A0A256ZTB2-F1
#
_entry.id   AF-A0A256ZTB2-F1
#
_cell.length_a   1.000
_cell.length_b   1.000
_cell.length_c   1.000
_cell.angle_alpha   90.00
_cell.angle_beta   90.00
_cell.angle_gamma   90.00
#
_symmetry.space_group_name_H-M   'P 1'
#
loop_
_entity.id
_entity.type
_entity.pdbx_description
1 polymer ?
#
loop_
_entity_poly.entity_id
_entity_poly.type
_entity_poly.pdbx_seq_one_letter_code
_entity_poly.pdbx_strand_id
1 'polypeptide(L)'
;MARRKRPVRTLSGITIVAIMTHPYPCPHGKCLYCPGGPDYGTPQSYIGEEPALMRALQNRFDPYYQVRTRLRQYEEIGHKPSKVELIIMGGTFTAMPIDYQEWFVTMALEAMNRYPEDKPKRFVSLEEAQARNEVAHIRCVGITFETRPDWAREKQVDFMLKLGGTRVEIGVQSIYDDVLKRVMRGHGVRETIEATRILKDAGFKIVYHIMPGLPGSDFDRDLEMVKALFSDPDFRPDMLKIYPTLVIKGTGLYELWRKGKYHALTDEEAVELISEMYRYIPKWVRIMRVQRDVPAPIIEAGPKKGNLRQLVEKRLREKGIPCREIRCREVGLKLWKEGVEPDLKHVELLREYYEASGGTEVFVSVEDVVNDILIGFIRLRIPSEKAHRPEVDEKTAIVRELHVYGPQVPIGEEPVFEWQHRGWGRILLKEAERIAQEEFDRKKILIISGIGVREYYRKLGYHRPSNSPYMVKYLS
;
A
#
# COMPACT_ATOMS: atom_id res chain seq x y z
N MET A 1 -37.02 4.96 -7.73
CA MET A 1 -35.81 5.14 -8.56
C MET A 1 -34.56 4.96 -7.69
N ALA A 2 -33.97 3.76 -7.73
CA ALA A 2 -32.78 3.45 -6.94
C ALA A 2 -31.58 4.27 -7.45
N ARG A 3 -30.98 5.10 -6.57
CA ARG A 3 -29.68 5.73 -6.81
C ARG A 3 -28.69 4.67 -7.30
N ARG A 4 -28.30 4.70 -8.58
CA ARG A 4 -27.14 3.95 -9.10
C ARG A 4 -25.94 4.29 -8.21
N LYS A 5 -25.54 3.35 -7.35
CA LYS A 5 -24.44 3.51 -6.37
C LYS A 5 -23.10 3.52 -7.11
N ARG A 6 -22.16 4.34 -6.61
CA ARG A 6 -20.86 4.67 -7.23
C ARG A 6 -20.03 3.41 -7.58
N PRO A 7 -19.77 3.10 -8.87
CA PRO A 7 -18.99 1.92 -9.29
C PRO A 7 -17.47 2.00 -9.01
N VAL A 8 -16.98 3.14 -8.51
CA VAL A 8 -15.54 3.49 -8.46
C VAL A 8 -14.70 2.58 -7.56
N ARG A 9 -15.30 1.90 -6.56
CA ARG A 9 -14.54 1.15 -5.55
C ARG A 9 -13.99 -0.21 -6.02
N THR A 10 -14.38 -0.71 -7.19
CA THR A 10 -14.00 -2.05 -7.68
C THR A 10 -13.59 -2.08 -9.16
N LEU A 11 -13.22 -0.95 -9.76
CA LEU A 11 -12.70 -0.92 -11.14
C LEU A 11 -11.44 -1.78 -11.31
N SER A 12 -10.65 -2.01 -10.24
CA SER A 12 -9.42 -2.82 -10.27
C SER A 12 -9.65 -4.33 -10.18
N GLY A 13 -10.87 -4.80 -9.92
CA GLY A 13 -11.15 -6.21 -9.63
C GLY A 13 -10.58 -6.73 -8.29
N ILE A 14 -9.78 -5.95 -7.56
CA ILE A 14 -9.23 -6.36 -6.27
C ILE A 14 -10.12 -5.83 -5.16
N THR A 15 -10.66 -6.73 -4.35
CA THR A 15 -11.48 -6.40 -3.19
C THR A 15 -10.59 -6.04 -2.01
N ILE A 16 -10.67 -4.80 -1.53
CA ILE A 16 -9.91 -4.37 -0.35
C ILE A 16 -10.64 -4.80 0.93
N VAL A 17 -10.00 -5.68 1.70
CA VAL A 17 -10.47 -6.12 3.01
C VAL A 17 -9.54 -5.58 4.07
N ALA A 18 -9.96 -4.48 4.71
CA ALA A 18 -9.20 -3.86 5.79
C ALA A 18 -9.76 -4.31 7.15
N ILE A 19 -8.90 -4.92 7.96
CA ILE A 19 -9.18 -5.44 9.30
C ILE A 19 -8.27 -4.78 10.34
N MET A 20 -8.72 -4.71 11.58
CA MET A 20 -7.96 -4.10 12.67
C MET A 20 -7.56 -5.13 13.71
N THR A 21 -6.35 -4.98 14.22
CA THR A 21 -5.83 -5.76 15.34
C THR A 21 -6.53 -5.38 16.64
N HIS A 22 -6.39 -6.21 17.66
CA HIS A 22 -6.77 -5.84 19.02
C HIS A 22 -6.00 -4.56 19.45
N PRO A 23 -6.60 -3.68 20.26
CA PRO A 23 -5.89 -2.56 20.86
C PRO A 23 -4.61 -3.03 21.57
N TYR A 24 -3.47 -2.46 21.20
CA TYR A 24 -2.16 -2.78 21.76
C TYR A 24 -1.34 -1.49 21.86
N PRO A 25 -0.66 -1.23 22.99
CA PRO A 25 0.06 0.02 23.19
C PRO A 25 1.22 0.18 22.19
N CYS A 26 1.45 1.42 21.78
CA CYS A 26 2.63 1.75 21.00
C CYS A 26 3.89 1.60 21.89
N PRO A 27 4.95 0.93 21.42
CA PRO A 27 6.15 0.67 22.24
C PRO A 27 6.88 1.91 22.79
N HIS A 28 6.68 3.08 22.18
CA HIS A 28 7.29 4.35 22.61
C HIS A 28 6.32 5.28 23.37
N GLY A 29 5.08 4.84 23.60
CA GLY A 29 4.00 5.71 24.07
C GLY A 29 3.20 6.36 22.93
N LYS A 30 2.58 7.50 23.22
CA LYS A 30 1.58 8.15 22.35
C LYS A 30 2.13 9.42 21.71
N CYS A 31 2.08 9.50 20.38
CA CYS A 31 2.45 10.72 19.65
C CYS A 31 1.45 11.85 19.95
N LEU A 32 1.92 13.10 19.84
CA LEU A 32 1.17 14.31 20.18
C LEU A 32 -0.18 14.44 19.46
N TYR A 33 -0.24 14.03 18.19
CA TYR A 33 -1.41 14.14 17.31
C TYR A 33 -2.25 12.86 17.23
N CYS A 34 -1.77 11.74 17.79
CA CYS A 34 -2.46 10.45 17.67
C CYS A 34 -3.70 10.43 18.57
N PRO A 35 -4.92 10.29 18.01
CA PRO A 35 -6.11 10.13 18.84
C PRO A 35 -6.32 8.66 19.26
N GLY A 36 -7.31 8.42 20.11
CA GLY A 36 -7.66 7.07 20.59
C GLY A 36 -6.52 6.34 21.32
N GLY A 37 -6.46 5.03 21.11
CA GLY A 37 -5.50 4.11 21.73
C GLY A 37 -6.16 3.10 22.68
N PRO A 38 -5.36 2.21 23.30
CA PRO A 38 -5.86 1.15 24.19
C PRO A 38 -6.74 1.66 25.33
N ASP A 39 -6.44 2.84 25.88
CA ASP A 39 -7.24 3.49 26.93
C ASP A 39 -8.68 3.79 26.49
N TYR A 40 -8.92 3.84 25.18
CA TYR A 40 -10.23 4.08 24.56
C TYR A 40 -10.81 2.80 23.92
N GLY A 41 -10.18 1.63 24.13
CA GLY A 41 -10.60 0.36 23.53
C GLY A 41 -10.41 0.32 22.00
N THR A 42 -9.50 1.14 21.45
CA THR A 42 -9.26 1.26 20.01
C THR A 42 -7.78 1.06 19.67
N PRO A 43 -7.44 0.57 18.47
CA PRO A 43 -6.06 0.63 17.98
C PRO A 43 -5.55 2.07 17.94
N GLN A 44 -4.24 2.25 18.09
CA GLN A 44 -3.65 3.59 18.14
C GLN A 44 -3.98 4.38 16.87
N SER A 45 -4.33 5.65 17.06
CA SER A 45 -4.68 6.63 16.03
C SER A 45 -6.10 6.55 15.49
N TYR A 46 -6.92 5.56 15.87
CA TYR A 46 -8.31 5.44 15.40
C TYR A 46 -9.31 5.91 16.48
N ILE A 47 -10.47 6.39 16.05
CA ILE A 47 -11.46 7.03 16.91
C ILE A 47 -12.88 6.63 16.53
N GLY A 48 -13.38 5.60 17.21
CA GLY A 48 -14.78 5.16 17.33
C GLY A 48 -15.56 4.91 16.04
N GLU A 49 -15.70 5.92 15.19
CA GLU A 49 -16.69 6.04 14.13
C GLU A 49 -16.18 5.63 12.75
N GLU A 50 -14.88 5.32 12.58
CA GLU A 50 -14.40 4.87 11.27
C GLU A 50 -15.05 3.52 10.88
N PRO A 51 -15.53 3.34 9.63
CA PRO A 51 -16.27 2.13 9.24
C PRO A 51 -15.50 0.81 9.47
N ALA A 52 -14.17 0.85 9.37
CA ALA A 52 -13.34 -0.31 9.65
C ALA A 52 -13.21 -0.61 11.15
N LEU A 53 -13.09 0.42 11.99
CA LEU A 53 -13.08 0.26 13.43
C LEU A 53 -14.44 -0.22 13.95
N MET A 54 -15.54 0.34 13.46
CA MET A 54 -16.88 -0.12 13.81
C MET A 54 -17.08 -1.61 13.52
N ARG A 55 -16.61 -2.10 12.36
CA ARG A 55 -16.62 -3.54 12.06
C ARG A 55 -15.73 -4.35 13.00
N ALA A 56 -14.56 -3.82 13.35
CA ALA A 56 -13.65 -4.50 14.26
C ALA A 56 -14.27 -4.64 15.66
N LEU A 57 -14.87 -3.58 16.19
CA LEU A 57 -15.59 -3.57 17.47
C LEU A 57 -16.76 -4.56 17.48
N GLN A 58 -17.60 -4.55 16.42
CA GLN A 58 -18.71 -5.50 16.27
C GLN A 58 -18.24 -6.97 16.30
N ASN A 59 -17.04 -7.24 15.78
CA ASN A 59 -16.44 -8.57 15.74
C ASN A 59 -15.43 -8.81 16.87
N ARG A 60 -15.36 -7.95 17.89
CA ARG A 60 -14.41 -8.05 19.02
C ARG A 60 -12.94 -8.23 18.58
N PHE A 61 -12.56 -7.53 17.51
CA PHE A 61 -11.25 -7.62 16.87
C PHE A 61 -10.85 -9.02 16.36
N ASP A 62 -11.83 -9.91 16.19
CA ASP A 62 -11.58 -11.24 15.67
C ASP A 62 -11.30 -11.19 14.16
N PRO A 63 -10.11 -11.59 13.69
CA PRO A 63 -9.71 -11.47 12.28
C PRO A 63 -10.63 -12.25 11.34
N TYR A 64 -11.08 -13.45 11.74
CA TYR A 64 -11.91 -14.30 10.89
C TYR A 64 -13.25 -13.64 10.63
N TYR A 65 -13.92 -13.20 11.70
CA TYR A 65 -15.25 -12.60 11.58
C TYR A 65 -15.19 -11.22 10.92
N GLN A 66 -14.14 -10.42 11.16
CA GLN A 66 -13.92 -9.17 10.44
C GLN A 66 -13.84 -9.37 8.92
N VAL A 67 -13.07 -10.37 8.45
CA VAL A 67 -12.98 -10.71 7.03
C VAL A 67 -14.33 -11.21 6.51
N ARG A 68 -14.96 -12.17 7.19
CA ARG A 68 -16.26 -12.74 6.77
C ARG A 68 -17.35 -11.68 6.67
N THR A 69 -17.50 -10.81 7.67
CA THR A 69 -18.44 -9.68 7.64
C THR A 69 -18.14 -8.77 6.46
N ARG A 70 -16.86 -8.48 6.19
CA ARG A 70 -16.49 -7.59 5.08
C ARG A 70 -16.79 -8.21 3.72
N LEU A 71 -16.52 -9.50 3.53
CA LEU A 71 -16.85 -10.23 2.30
C LEU A 71 -18.37 -10.26 2.07
N ARG A 72 -19.15 -10.56 3.11
CA ARG A 72 -20.62 -10.54 3.04
C ARG A 72 -21.16 -9.16 2.68
N GLN A 73 -20.60 -8.09 3.25
CA GLN A 73 -20.98 -6.72 2.87
C GLN A 73 -20.79 -6.47 1.38
N TYR A 74 -19.72 -6.98 0.77
CA TYR A 74 -19.49 -6.85 -0.68
C TYR A 74 -20.54 -7.60 -1.50
N GLU A 75 -20.92 -8.82 -1.09
CA GLU A 75 -21.99 -9.58 -1.74
C GLU A 75 -23.35 -8.89 -1.64
N GLU A 76 -23.68 -8.33 -0.48
CA GLU A 76 -24.93 -7.59 -0.24
C GLU A 76 -25.07 -6.33 -1.12
N ILE A 77 -23.94 -5.75 -1.56
CA ILE A 77 -23.95 -4.63 -2.51
C ILE A 77 -23.70 -5.07 -3.97
N GLY A 78 -23.74 -6.37 -4.25
CA GLY A 78 -23.71 -6.95 -5.59
C GLY A 78 -22.32 -7.23 -6.17
N HIS A 79 -21.26 -7.16 -5.36
CA HIS A 79 -19.92 -7.58 -5.78
C HIS A 79 -19.70 -9.05 -5.43
N LYS A 80 -18.97 -9.78 -6.29
CA LYS A 80 -18.53 -11.16 -6.01
C LYS A 80 -17.03 -11.16 -5.73
N PRO A 81 -16.59 -11.15 -4.46
CA PRO A 81 -15.16 -11.13 -4.14
C PRO A 81 -14.50 -12.42 -4.63
N SER A 82 -13.42 -12.30 -5.40
CA SER A 82 -12.60 -13.44 -5.85
C SER A 82 -11.10 -13.23 -5.59
N LYS A 83 -10.65 -11.97 -5.64
CA LYS A 83 -9.29 -11.54 -5.33
C LYS A 83 -9.34 -10.50 -4.23
N VAL A 84 -8.67 -10.75 -3.13
CA VAL A 84 -8.64 -9.91 -1.95
C VAL A 84 -7.25 -9.37 -1.70
N GLU A 85 -7.13 -8.07 -1.49
CA GLU A 85 -5.97 -7.48 -0.82
C GLU A 85 -6.36 -7.24 0.65
N LEU A 86 -5.66 -7.94 1.54
CA LEU A 86 -5.82 -7.83 2.98
C LEU A 86 -4.99 -6.66 3.49
N ILE A 87 -5.60 -5.76 4.28
CA ILE A 87 -4.90 -4.66 4.95
C ILE A 87 -5.05 -4.83 6.45
N ILE A 88 -3.92 -4.99 7.14
CA ILE A 88 -3.86 -5.12 8.59
C ILE A 88 -3.52 -3.75 9.16
N MET A 89 -4.52 -3.13 9.77
CA MET A 89 -4.48 -1.76 10.29
C MET A 89 -4.23 -1.72 11.80
N GLY A 90 -3.59 -0.65 12.24
CA GLY A 90 -3.31 -0.39 13.67
C GLY A 90 -1.94 0.22 13.93
N GLY A 91 -1.00 0.08 12.99
CA GLY A 91 0.36 0.66 13.05
C GLY A 91 1.32 0.02 14.07
N THR A 92 0.85 -0.90 14.92
CA THR A 92 1.64 -1.60 15.95
C THR A 92 1.71 -3.11 15.77
N PHE A 93 1.14 -3.66 14.69
CA PHE A 93 1.03 -5.10 14.49
C PHE A 93 2.38 -5.83 14.59
N THR A 94 3.43 -5.30 13.96
CA THR A 94 4.77 -5.93 13.98
C THR A 94 5.46 -5.84 15.33
N ALA A 95 4.91 -5.08 16.28
CA ALA A 95 5.36 -5.01 17.66
C ALA A 95 4.58 -5.93 18.62
N MET A 96 3.51 -6.56 18.15
CA MET A 96 2.73 -7.49 18.95
C MET A 96 3.47 -8.84 19.10
N PRO A 97 3.08 -9.68 20.08
CA PRO A 97 3.60 -11.04 20.18
C PRO A 97 3.50 -11.83 18.87
N ILE A 98 4.52 -12.64 18.57
CA ILE A 98 4.67 -13.36 17.30
C ILE A 98 3.54 -14.39 17.09
N ASP A 99 3.13 -15.06 18.16
CA ASP A 99 2.00 -15.98 18.18
C ASP A 99 0.66 -15.29 17.84
N TYR A 100 0.43 -14.08 18.37
CA TYR A 100 -0.73 -13.26 18.01
C TYR A 100 -0.71 -12.89 16.53
N GLN A 101 0.44 -12.42 16.02
CA GLN A 101 0.57 -12.04 14.62
C GLN A 101 0.31 -13.22 13.67
N GLU A 102 0.87 -14.39 13.97
CA GLU A 102 0.66 -15.62 13.20
C GLU A 102 -0.79 -16.07 13.22
N TRP A 103 -1.39 -16.17 14.41
CA TRP A 103 -2.80 -16.50 14.58
C TRP A 103 -3.71 -15.54 13.80
N PHE A 104 -3.41 -14.24 13.86
CA PHE A 104 -4.25 -13.20 13.27
C PHE A 104 -4.33 -13.35 11.75
N VAL A 105 -3.18 -13.52 11.10
CA VAL A 105 -3.12 -13.74 9.64
C VAL A 105 -3.71 -15.10 9.25
N THR A 106 -3.41 -16.16 10.02
CA THR A 106 -3.95 -17.50 9.76
C THR A 106 -5.46 -17.49 9.74
N MET A 107 -6.10 -16.86 10.73
CA MET A 107 -7.56 -16.76 10.83
C MET A 107 -8.17 -15.84 9.75
N ALA A 108 -7.46 -14.79 9.33
CA ALA A 108 -7.91 -13.95 8.22
C ALA A 108 -7.90 -14.73 6.88
N LEU A 109 -6.86 -15.54 6.63
CA LEU A 109 -6.79 -16.43 5.47
C LEU A 109 -7.87 -17.51 5.53
N GLU A 110 -8.11 -18.10 6.71
CA GLU A 110 -9.15 -19.10 6.88
C GLU A 110 -10.56 -18.58 6.61
N ALA A 111 -10.83 -17.32 6.95
CA ALA A 111 -12.09 -16.70 6.58
C ALA A 111 -12.28 -16.61 5.07
N MET A 112 -11.22 -16.38 4.29
CA MET A 112 -11.29 -16.41 2.83
C MET A 112 -11.41 -17.84 2.28
N ASN A 113 -10.68 -18.78 2.88
CA ASN A 113 -10.69 -20.20 2.45
C ASN A 113 -12.05 -20.87 2.66
N ARG A 114 -12.77 -20.50 3.72
CA ARG A 114 -14.00 -21.16 4.16
C ARG A 114 -15.27 -20.36 3.86
N TYR A 115 -15.16 -19.12 3.39
CA TYR A 115 -16.32 -18.27 3.18
C TYR A 115 -17.43 -18.99 2.37
N PRO A 116 -18.71 -18.98 2.80
CA PRO A 116 -19.29 -18.22 3.92
C PRO A 116 -19.41 -18.98 5.26
N GLU A 117 -18.76 -20.14 5.41
CA GLU A 117 -18.85 -21.01 6.59
C GLU A 117 -18.30 -20.35 7.88
N ASP A 118 -18.52 -21.04 9.01
CA ASP A 118 -17.94 -20.67 10.30
C ASP A 118 -16.47 -21.10 10.45
N LYS A 119 -15.86 -20.58 11.52
CA LYS A 119 -14.48 -20.86 11.92
C LYS A 119 -14.17 -22.36 11.95
N PRO A 120 -12.92 -22.75 11.63
CA PRO A 120 -12.49 -24.13 11.81
C PRO A 120 -12.58 -24.52 13.30
N LYS A 121 -13.12 -25.71 13.57
CA LYS A 121 -13.20 -26.27 14.94
C LYS A 121 -11.87 -26.88 15.41
N ARG A 122 -10.94 -27.11 14.49
CA ARG A 122 -9.61 -27.65 14.76
C ARG A 122 -8.55 -26.58 14.63
N PHE A 123 -7.37 -26.86 15.19
CA PHE A 123 -6.17 -26.08 14.91
C PHE A 123 -5.82 -26.14 13.40
N VAL A 124 -5.37 -25.01 12.87
CA VAL A 124 -4.90 -24.83 11.49
C VAL A 124 -3.59 -24.05 11.59
N SER A 125 -2.51 -24.56 10.99
CA SER A 125 -1.25 -23.83 10.93
C SER A 125 -1.29 -22.75 9.84
N LEU A 126 -0.40 -21.77 9.95
CA LEU A 126 -0.25 -20.74 8.92
C LEU A 126 0.03 -21.35 7.54
N GLU A 127 0.93 -22.32 7.46
CA GLU A 127 1.35 -22.96 6.21
C GLU A 127 0.16 -23.68 5.55
N GLU A 128 -0.68 -24.35 6.34
CA GLU A 128 -1.88 -25.02 5.85
C GLU A 128 -2.90 -24.02 5.31
N ALA A 129 -3.15 -22.94 6.05
CA ALA A 129 -4.07 -21.87 5.62
C ALA A 129 -3.58 -21.19 4.33
N GLN A 130 -2.27 -20.93 4.23
CA GLN A 130 -1.66 -20.38 3.02
C GLN A 130 -1.80 -21.33 1.84
N ALA A 131 -1.45 -22.61 2.00
CA ALA A 131 -1.51 -23.61 0.94
C ALA A 131 -2.94 -23.76 0.38
N ARG A 132 -3.95 -23.79 1.25
CA ARG A 132 -5.36 -23.79 0.83
C ARG A 132 -5.75 -22.51 0.09
N ASN A 133 -5.22 -21.35 0.52
CA ASN A 133 -5.56 -20.08 -0.10
C ASN A 133 -4.98 -19.89 -1.51
N GLU A 134 -3.90 -20.60 -1.87
CA GLU A 134 -3.31 -20.54 -3.23
C GLU A 134 -4.32 -20.94 -4.32
N VAL A 135 -5.26 -21.83 -3.98
CA VAL A 135 -6.27 -22.38 -4.90
C VAL A 135 -7.72 -22.08 -4.49
N ALA A 136 -7.94 -21.33 -3.40
CA ALA A 136 -9.28 -21.00 -2.91
C ALA A 136 -10.10 -20.19 -3.93
N HIS A 137 -11.43 -20.18 -3.75
CA HIS A 137 -12.35 -19.34 -4.53
C HIS A 137 -12.12 -17.84 -4.27
N ILE A 138 -11.83 -17.48 -3.01
CA ILE A 138 -11.45 -16.12 -2.60
C ILE A 138 -9.96 -16.12 -2.27
N ARG A 139 -9.17 -15.56 -3.18
CA ARG A 139 -7.70 -15.61 -3.13
C ARG A 139 -7.13 -14.35 -2.50
N CYS A 140 -6.23 -14.51 -1.53
CA CYS A 140 -5.46 -13.41 -0.96
C CYS A 140 -4.30 -13.05 -1.89
N VAL A 141 -4.49 -12.03 -2.72
CA VAL A 141 -3.51 -11.60 -3.74
C VAL A 141 -2.47 -10.61 -3.21
N GLY A 142 -2.64 -10.15 -1.98
CA GLY A 142 -1.65 -9.32 -1.29
C GLY A 142 -2.02 -9.08 0.16
N ILE A 143 -1.01 -8.94 1.02
CA ILE A 143 -1.17 -8.55 2.42
C ILE A 143 -0.37 -7.28 2.64
N THR A 144 -1.03 -6.27 3.20
CA THR A 144 -0.45 -4.98 3.57
C THR A 144 -0.36 -4.88 5.08
N PHE A 145 0.84 -4.61 5.60
CA PHE A 145 1.07 -4.32 7.02
C PHE A 145 1.31 -2.83 7.22
N GLU A 146 0.57 -2.21 8.15
CA GLU A 146 0.89 -0.86 8.64
C GLU A 146 1.85 -0.97 9.84
N THR A 147 2.96 -0.25 9.80
CA THR A 147 3.96 -0.27 10.88
C THR A 147 4.69 1.07 11.05
N ARG A 148 5.52 1.13 12.08
CA ARG A 148 6.47 2.21 12.36
C ARG A 148 7.85 1.85 11.79
N PRO A 149 8.65 2.82 11.34
CA PRO A 149 10.03 2.57 10.88
C PRO A 149 10.88 1.73 11.84
N ASP A 150 10.84 2.03 13.14
CA ASP A 150 11.63 1.33 14.16
C ASP A 150 11.20 -0.13 14.39
N TRP A 151 10.06 -0.55 13.81
CA TRP A 151 9.51 -1.90 13.84
C TRP A 151 9.42 -2.57 12.47
N ALA A 152 10.23 -2.09 11.51
CA ALA A 152 10.45 -2.70 10.20
C ALA A 152 11.93 -3.08 10.01
N ARG A 153 12.54 -3.66 11.06
CA ARG A 153 13.89 -4.22 11.01
C ARG A 153 13.87 -5.64 10.42
N GLU A 154 15.04 -6.18 10.12
CA GLU A 154 15.23 -7.47 9.45
C GLU A 154 14.34 -8.59 10.02
N LYS A 155 14.31 -8.77 11.36
CA LYS A 155 13.47 -9.79 12.02
C LYS A 155 11.97 -9.60 11.76
N GLN A 156 11.47 -8.37 11.82
CA GLN A 156 10.06 -8.07 11.54
C GLN A 156 9.75 -8.25 10.05
N VAL A 157 10.68 -7.87 9.17
CA VAL A 157 10.54 -8.03 7.71
C VAL A 157 10.49 -9.50 7.33
N ASP A 158 11.36 -10.33 7.91
CA ASP A 158 11.38 -11.78 7.73
C ASP A 158 10.06 -12.42 8.18
N PHE A 159 9.52 -11.95 9.30
CA PHE A 159 8.26 -12.44 9.80
C PHE A 159 7.08 -12.00 8.92
N MET A 160 7.06 -10.74 8.45
CA MET A 160 6.06 -10.29 7.47
C MET A 160 6.11 -11.11 6.17
N LEU A 161 7.29 -11.51 5.70
CA LEU A 161 7.43 -12.42 4.55
C LEU A 161 6.82 -13.79 4.85
N LYS A 162 7.11 -14.38 6.03
CA LYS A 162 6.51 -15.64 6.48
C LYS A 162 4.99 -15.57 6.47
N LEU A 163 4.41 -14.46 6.93
CA LEU A 163 2.97 -14.23 6.94
C LEU A 163 2.35 -14.06 5.54
N GLY A 164 3.15 -13.93 4.47
CA GLY A 164 2.67 -13.71 3.10
C GLY A 164 2.51 -12.23 2.72
N GLY A 165 3.22 -11.34 3.43
CA GLY A 165 3.27 -9.91 3.15
C GLY A 165 3.78 -9.58 1.75
N THR A 166 3.19 -8.56 1.13
CA THR A 166 3.67 -8.02 -0.15
C THR A 166 3.80 -6.50 -0.17
N ARG A 167 3.19 -5.79 0.79
CA ARG A 167 3.28 -4.35 0.94
C ARG A 167 3.45 -3.97 2.41
N VAL A 168 4.27 -2.95 2.66
CA VAL A 168 4.40 -2.35 3.98
C VAL A 168 4.13 -0.86 3.88
N GLU A 169 3.30 -0.37 4.78
CA GLU A 169 3.05 1.05 4.93
C GLU A 169 3.72 1.56 6.19
N ILE A 170 4.59 2.54 6.00
CA ILE A 170 5.46 3.06 7.05
C ILE A 170 4.94 4.43 7.48
N GLY A 171 4.68 4.57 8.77
CA GLY A 171 4.31 5.84 9.38
C GLY A 171 5.50 6.80 9.50
N VAL A 172 6.00 7.35 8.39
CA VAL A 172 7.14 8.30 8.33
C VAL A 172 6.77 9.65 8.92
N GLN A 173 5.62 10.18 8.50
CA GLN A 173 5.02 11.47 8.88
C GLN A 173 5.81 12.69 8.42
N SER A 174 7.09 12.78 8.79
CA SER A 174 8.02 13.83 8.38
C SER A 174 9.42 13.27 8.18
N ILE A 175 10.23 13.91 7.34
CA ILE A 175 11.66 13.60 7.16
C ILE A 175 12.57 14.53 7.95
N TYR A 176 12.03 15.26 8.94
CA TYR A 176 12.80 16.18 9.77
C TYR A 176 12.78 15.76 11.25
N ASP A 177 13.95 15.45 11.80
CA ASP A 177 14.06 14.98 13.19
C ASP A 177 13.57 15.99 14.23
N ASP A 178 13.69 17.29 13.97
CA ASP A 178 13.15 18.34 14.86
C ASP A 178 11.62 18.30 14.91
N VAL A 179 10.95 18.11 13.77
CA VAL A 179 9.49 17.94 13.68
C VAL A 179 9.06 16.65 14.37
N LEU A 180 9.73 15.53 14.10
CA LEU A 180 9.43 14.23 14.69
C LEU A 180 9.56 14.25 16.23
N LYS A 181 10.64 14.84 16.76
CA LYS A 181 10.83 15.03 18.21
C LYS A 181 9.73 15.90 18.82
N ARG A 182 9.37 17.00 18.16
CA ARG A 182 8.35 17.94 18.65
C ARG A 182 6.96 17.31 18.78
N VAL A 183 6.64 16.35 17.90
CA VAL A 183 5.38 15.59 17.97
C VAL A 183 5.49 14.30 18.79
N MET A 184 6.60 14.11 19.51
CA MET A 184 6.87 12.94 20.35
C MET A 184 6.79 11.62 19.55
N ARG A 185 7.33 11.63 18.32
CA ARG A 185 7.43 10.41 17.52
C ARG A 185 8.58 9.55 18.04
N GLY A 186 8.34 8.26 18.21
CA GLY A 186 9.34 7.32 18.77
C GLY A 186 10.38 6.79 17.79
N HIS A 187 10.64 7.48 16.68
CA HIS A 187 11.71 7.17 15.74
C HIS A 187 12.16 8.46 15.04
N GLY A 188 13.38 8.45 14.50
CA GLY A 188 13.89 9.52 13.65
C GLY A 188 13.84 9.18 12.16
N VAL A 189 14.53 9.99 11.38
CA VAL A 189 14.67 9.84 9.93
C VAL A 189 15.56 8.64 9.59
N ARG A 190 16.61 8.40 10.38
CA ARG A 190 17.52 7.26 10.20
C ARG A 190 16.79 5.93 10.17
N GLU A 191 15.86 5.70 11.11
CA GLU A 191 15.07 4.46 11.13
C GLU A 191 14.17 4.33 9.89
N THR A 192 13.70 5.45 9.33
CA THR A 192 12.92 5.45 8.08
C THR A 192 13.77 5.00 6.90
N ILE A 193 14.97 5.56 6.77
CA ILE A 193 15.93 5.21 5.70
C ILE A 193 16.31 3.73 5.81
N GLU A 194 16.67 3.27 7.02
CA GLU A 194 17.06 1.89 7.27
C GLU A 194 15.92 0.90 6.98
N ALA A 195 14.71 1.16 7.49
CA ALA A 195 13.53 0.35 7.22
C ALA A 195 13.23 0.26 5.72
N THR A 196 13.36 1.37 5.00
CA THR A 196 13.10 1.44 3.56
C THR A 196 14.07 0.56 2.79
N ARG A 197 15.37 0.65 3.09
CA ARG A 197 16.38 -0.23 2.51
C ARG A 197 16.08 -1.70 2.74
N ILE A 198 15.86 -2.10 4.00
CA ILE A 198 15.57 -3.49 4.38
C ILE A 198 14.33 -4.01 3.63
N LEU A 199 13.27 -3.21 3.58
CA LEU A 199 12.03 -3.57 2.89
C LEU A 199 12.22 -3.69 1.38
N LYS A 200 12.94 -2.77 0.74
CA LYS A 200 13.24 -2.86 -0.70
C LYS A 200 14.08 -4.08 -1.02
N ASP A 201 15.13 -4.34 -0.25
CA ASP A 201 16.02 -5.51 -0.42
C ASP A 201 15.31 -6.84 -0.13
N ALA A 202 14.25 -6.84 0.67
CA ALA A 202 13.34 -7.98 0.86
C ALA A 202 12.20 -8.04 -0.18
N GLY A 203 12.18 -7.12 -1.15
CA GLY A 203 11.24 -7.10 -2.25
C GLY A 203 9.91 -6.36 -1.99
N PHE A 204 9.62 -5.90 -0.78
CA PHE A 204 8.32 -5.29 -0.47
C PHE A 204 8.03 -4.04 -1.29
N LYS A 205 6.74 -3.84 -1.60
CA LYS A 205 6.20 -2.53 -2.00
C LYS A 205 6.13 -1.62 -0.77
N ILE A 206 6.50 -0.35 -0.92
CA ILE A 206 6.60 0.59 0.20
C ILE A 206 5.66 1.76 0.02
N VAL A 207 4.84 1.99 1.03
CA VAL A 207 3.99 3.18 1.14
C VAL A 207 4.51 4.04 2.26
N TYR A 208 4.76 5.32 2.02
CA TYR A 208 4.97 6.27 3.11
C TYR A 208 3.65 6.95 3.47
N HIS A 209 3.37 7.03 4.76
CA HIS A 209 2.38 7.96 5.29
C HIS A 209 3.12 9.25 5.63
N ILE A 210 2.75 10.36 5.00
CA ILE A 210 3.30 11.68 5.30
C ILE A 210 2.19 12.59 5.82
N MET A 211 2.55 13.48 6.74
CA MET A 211 1.61 14.39 7.39
C MET A 211 2.07 15.84 7.24
N PRO A 212 1.57 16.56 6.22
CA PRO A 212 1.76 17.99 6.13
C PRO A 212 1.07 18.74 7.29
N GLY A 213 1.61 19.88 7.69
CA GLY A 213 1.08 20.75 8.74
C GLY A 213 1.36 20.27 10.15
N LEU A 214 2.37 19.42 10.39
CA LEU A 214 2.77 19.03 11.74
C LEU A 214 3.37 20.22 12.51
N PRO A 215 3.24 20.27 13.85
CA PRO A 215 3.90 21.29 14.67
C PRO A 215 5.40 21.41 14.39
N GLY A 216 5.85 22.62 14.04
CA GLY A 216 7.24 22.90 13.69
C GLY A 216 7.57 22.78 12.20
N SER A 217 6.61 22.39 11.36
CA SER A 217 6.68 22.50 9.90
C SER A 217 5.89 23.71 9.40
N ASP A 218 6.05 24.03 8.12
CA ASP A 218 5.34 25.06 7.37
C ASP A 218 5.16 24.61 5.91
N PHE A 219 4.54 25.46 5.10
CA PHE A 219 4.24 25.16 3.69
C PHE A 219 5.50 24.78 2.89
N ASP A 220 6.56 25.57 3.02
CA ASP A 220 7.79 25.40 2.24
C ASP A 220 8.54 24.15 2.68
N ARG A 221 8.63 23.91 4.00
CA ARG A 221 9.23 22.68 4.54
C ARG A 221 8.47 21.43 4.10
N ASP A 222 7.14 21.46 4.11
CA ASP A 222 6.35 20.30 3.67
C ASP A 222 6.48 20.06 2.16
N LEU A 223 6.62 21.11 1.35
CA LEU A 223 6.88 20.99 -0.07
C LEU A 223 8.28 20.43 -0.36
N GLU A 224 9.31 20.97 0.29
CA GLU A 224 10.69 20.49 0.18
C GLU A 224 10.84 19.05 0.68
N MET A 225 10.05 18.62 1.68
CA MET A 225 9.98 17.21 2.06
C MET A 225 9.59 16.32 0.89
N VAL A 226 8.53 16.66 0.13
CA VAL A 226 8.10 15.81 -1.00
C VAL A 226 9.14 15.79 -2.11
N LYS A 227 9.78 16.92 -2.38
CA LYS A 227 10.90 17.00 -3.32
C LYS A 227 12.05 16.10 -2.89
N ALA A 228 12.47 16.19 -1.62
CA ALA A 228 13.52 15.36 -1.04
C ALA A 228 13.19 13.86 -1.10
N LEU A 229 11.94 13.47 -0.80
CA LEU A 229 11.49 12.07 -0.85
C LEU A 229 11.73 11.40 -2.22
N PHE A 230 11.77 12.17 -3.31
CA PHE A 230 11.95 11.65 -4.66
C PHE A 230 13.30 12.01 -5.29
N SER A 231 13.97 13.08 -4.83
CA SER A 231 15.34 13.39 -5.28
C SER A 231 16.40 12.57 -4.55
N ASP A 232 16.22 12.29 -3.27
CA ASP A 232 17.19 11.58 -2.43
C ASP A 232 16.98 10.04 -2.53
N PRO A 233 18.01 9.26 -2.94
CA PRO A 233 17.90 7.81 -3.05
C PRO A 233 17.59 7.09 -1.75
N ASP A 234 17.80 7.69 -0.57
CA ASP A 234 17.52 7.04 0.72
C ASP A 234 16.03 6.78 0.98
N PHE A 235 15.14 7.48 0.27
CA PHE A 235 13.69 7.36 0.41
C PHE A 235 13.03 6.65 -0.79
N ARG A 236 12.69 7.40 -1.84
CA ARG A 236 12.02 6.96 -3.08
C ARG A 236 10.95 5.86 -2.84
N PRO A 237 9.89 6.14 -2.05
CA PRO A 237 8.82 5.16 -1.78
C PRO A 237 7.95 4.95 -3.01
N ASP A 238 7.45 3.73 -3.24
CA ASP A 238 6.61 3.42 -4.40
C ASP A 238 5.25 4.13 -4.36
N MET A 239 4.78 4.49 -3.17
CA MET A 239 3.47 5.05 -2.95
C MET A 239 3.45 6.04 -1.79
N LEU A 240 2.53 7.01 -1.84
CA LEU A 240 2.25 7.90 -0.71
C LEU A 240 0.80 7.82 -0.25
N LYS A 241 0.61 7.97 1.06
CA LYS A 241 -0.63 8.43 1.69
C LYS A 241 -0.35 9.79 2.32
N ILE A 242 -0.95 10.83 1.76
CA ILE A 242 -0.77 12.21 2.21
C ILE A 242 -1.93 12.55 3.13
N TYR A 243 -1.66 12.81 4.40
CA TYR A 243 -2.67 13.10 5.42
C TYR A 243 -2.39 14.44 6.08
N PRO A 244 -2.99 15.55 5.61
CA PRO A 244 -2.92 16.81 6.32
C PRO A 244 -3.26 16.63 7.79
N THR A 245 -2.49 17.29 8.65
CA THR A 245 -2.61 17.14 10.10
C THR A 245 -3.97 17.64 10.58
N LEU A 246 -4.65 16.82 11.38
CA LEU A 246 -5.96 17.11 11.95
C LEU A 246 -5.85 17.29 13.46
N VAL A 247 -6.57 18.28 13.98
CA VAL A 247 -6.73 18.50 15.41
C VAL A 247 -7.98 17.76 15.87
N ILE A 248 -7.78 16.82 16.79
CA ILE A 248 -8.83 15.96 17.31
C ILE A 248 -8.85 16.07 18.84
N LYS A 249 -10.04 16.23 19.42
CA LYS A 249 -10.22 16.35 20.87
C LYS A 249 -9.59 15.17 21.62
N GLY A 250 -8.97 15.46 22.78
CA GLY A 250 -8.30 14.44 23.60
C GLY A 250 -6.87 14.09 23.14
N THR A 251 -6.32 14.83 22.18
CA THR A 251 -4.90 14.74 21.78
C THR A 251 -4.08 15.87 22.41
N GLY A 252 -2.76 15.69 22.52
CA GLY A 252 -1.89 16.78 22.96
C GLY A 252 -1.84 17.92 21.92
N LEU A 253 -2.05 17.62 20.64
CA LEU A 253 -2.16 18.62 19.58
C LEU A 253 -3.37 19.55 19.79
N TYR A 254 -4.50 19.01 20.26
CA TYR A 254 -5.68 19.80 20.61
C TYR A 254 -5.40 20.81 21.73
N GLU A 255 -4.63 20.42 22.74
CA GLU A 255 -4.23 21.33 23.82
C GLU A 255 -3.30 22.45 23.35
N LEU A 256 -2.40 22.17 22.39
CA LEU A 256 -1.58 23.22 21.77
C LEU A 256 -2.43 24.18 20.94
N TRP A 257 -3.36 23.65 20.14
CA TRP A 257 -4.27 24.43 19.33
C TRP A 257 -5.14 25.36 20.19
N ARG A 258 -5.77 24.82 21.26
CA ARG A 258 -6.58 25.61 22.20
C ARG A 258 -5.82 26.74 22.89
N LYS A 259 -4.52 26.56 23.12
CA LYS A 259 -3.64 27.57 23.73
C LYS A 259 -3.06 28.55 22.71
N GLY A 260 -3.46 28.49 21.44
CA GLY A 260 -2.93 29.34 20.35
C GLY A 260 -1.48 29.02 19.96
N LYS A 261 -0.95 27.87 20.38
CA LYS A 261 0.45 27.45 20.12
C LYS A 261 0.61 26.60 18.86
N TYR A 262 -0.49 26.29 18.18
CA TYR A 262 -0.50 25.54 16.92
C TYR A 262 -1.66 26.03 16.04
N HIS A 263 -1.38 26.22 14.75
CA HIS A 263 -2.36 26.58 13.74
C HIS A 263 -2.46 25.43 12.73
N ALA A 264 -3.66 24.86 12.60
CA ALA A 264 -3.90 23.78 11.65
C ALA A 264 -4.11 24.32 10.24
N LEU A 265 -3.71 23.55 9.23
CA LEU A 265 -4.00 23.89 7.83
C LEU A 265 -5.51 24.00 7.61
N THR A 266 -5.92 25.02 6.87
CA THR A 266 -7.26 25.12 6.31
C THR A 266 -7.42 24.17 5.12
N ASP A 267 -8.68 23.92 4.71
CA ASP A 267 -8.94 23.16 3.48
C ASP A 267 -8.25 23.77 2.25
N GLU A 268 -8.20 25.10 2.15
CA GLU A 268 -7.61 25.79 1.01
C GLU A 268 -6.08 25.68 0.99
N GLU A 269 -5.43 25.90 2.14
CA GLU A 269 -3.97 25.71 2.27
C GLU A 269 -3.57 24.26 1.99
N ALA A 270 -4.35 23.28 2.45
CA ALA A 270 -4.10 21.87 2.14
C ALA A 270 -4.28 21.55 0.66
N VAL A 271 -5.30 22.10 -0.01
CA VAL A 271 -5.47 21.94 -1.47
C VAL A 271 -4.28 22.54 -2.21
N GLU A 272 -3.87 23.74 -1.82
CA GLU A 272 -2.78 24.48 -2.43
C GLU A 272 -1.46 23.73 -2.27
N LEU A 273 -1.10 23.36 -1.04
CA LEU A 273 0.13 22.63 -0.71
C LEU A 273 0.21 21.29 -1.45
N ILE A 274 -0.85 20.48 -1.36
CA ILE A 274 -0.86 19.18 -2.02
C ILE A 274 -0.81 19.36 -3.54
N SER A 275 -1.44 20.39 -4.11
CA SER A 275 -1.34 20.63 -5.56
C SER A 275 0.09 20.93 -6.01
N GLU A 276 0.87 21.66 -5.20
CA GLU A 276 2.28 21.96 -5.48
C GLU A 276 3.16 20.71 -5.32
N MET A 277 2.89 19.86 -4.31
CA MET A 277 3.59 18.59 -4.12
C MET A 277 3.55 17.70 -5.38
N TYR A 278 2.46 17.74 -6.15
CA TYR A 278 2.31 16.94 -7.38
C TYR A 278 3.33 17.26 -8.48
N ARG A 279 3.98 18.42 -8.45
CA ARG A 279 5.06 18.75 -9.40
C ARG A 279 6.27 17.82 -9.29
N TYR A 280 6.48 17.25 -8.10
CA TYR A 280 7.67 16.46 -7.77
C TYR A 280 7.40 14.97 -7.74
N ILE A 281 6.16 14.52 -7.99
CA ILE A 281 5.78 13.10 -7.93
C ILE A 281 6.15 12.41 -9.25
N PRO A 282 7.08 11.45 -9.26
CA PRO A 282 7.48 10.73 -10.46
C PRO A 282 6.41 9.79 -11.03
N LYS A 283 6.62 9.36 -12.28
CA LYS A 283 5.70 8.45 -13.00
C LYS A 283 5.55 7.08 -12.33
N TRP A 284 6.58 6.59 -11.65
CA TRP A 284 6.59 5.30 -10.96
C TRP A 284 5.91 5.30 -9.58
N VAL A 285 5.43 6.45 -9.10
CA VAL A 285 4.78 6.59 -7.79
C VAL A 285 3.27 6.52 -7.91
N ARG A 286 2.60 5.95 -6.91
CA ARG A 286 1.14 5.98 -6.78
C ARG A 286 0.70 6.78 -5.56
N ILE A 287 -0.21 7.73 -5.74
CA ILE A 287 -0.85 8.41 -4.61
C ILE A 287 -2.11 7.65 -4.20
N MET A 288 -2.00 6.95 -3.07
CA MET A 288 -3.06 6.08 -2.56
C MET A 288 -4.23 6.88 -2.00
N ARG A 289 -3.92 7.91 -1.21
CA ARG A 289 -4.88 8.80 -0.54
C ARG A 289 -4.26 10.18 -0.33
N VAL A 290 -5.12 11.20 -0.34
CA VAL A 290 -4.76 12.58 0.01
C VAL A 290 -5.51 13.10 1.24
N GLN A 291 -6.30 12.24 1.89
CA GLN A 291 -7.00 12.55 3.12
C GLN A 291 -7.24 11.25 3.91
N ARG A 292 -7.32 11.37 5.23
CA ARG A 292 -7.66 10.26 6.12
C ARG A 292 -9.19 10.08 6.18
N ASP A 293 -9.61 8.87 6.52
CA ASP A 293 -11.03 8.51 6.68
C ASP A 293 -11.51 8.86 8.10
N VAL A 294 -11.46 10.14 8.46
CA VAL A 294 -11.88 10.67 9.76
C VAL A 294 -13.19 11.43 9.56
N PRO A 295 -14.27 11.09 10.28
CA PRO A 295 -15.53 11.83 10.22
C PRO A 295 -15.36 13.33 10.51
N ALA A 296 -15.91 14.19 9.67
CA ALA A 296 -15.78 15.64 9.83
C ALA A 296 -16.22 16.20 11.21
N PRO A 297 -17.27 15.67 11.88
CA PRO A 297 -17.72 16.19 13.18
C PRO A 297 -16.69 16.09 14.31
N ILE A 298 -15.74 15.16 14.24
CA ILE A 298 -14.73 14.97 15.29
C ILE A 298 -13.43 15.75 15.02
N ILE A 299 -13.36 16.43 13.87
CA ILE A 299 -12.24 17.29 13.50
C ILE A 299 -12.52 18.68 14.08
N GLU A 300 -11.73 19.10 15.06
CA GLU A 300 -11.84 20.42 15.70
C GLU A 300 -11.25 21.49 14.77
N ALA A 301 -10.06 21.23 14.23
CA ALA A 301 -9.37 22.07 13.24
C ALA A 301 -8.55 21.22 12.25
N GLY A 302 -8.26 21.77 11.07
CA GLY A 302 -7.68 21.03 9.94
C GLY A 302 -8.66 20.90 8.77
N PRO A 303 -8.25 20.33 7.62
CA PRO A 303 -9.13 20.13 6.47
C PRO A 303 -10.31 19.20 6.80
N LYS A 304 -11.55 19.67 6.57
CA LYS A 304 -12.79 18.91 6.89
C LYS A 304 -13.54 18.44 5.64
N LYS A 305 -13.18 18.95 4.44
CA LYS A 305 -13.88 18.58 3.21
C LYS A 305 -13.62 17.12 2.84
N GLY A 306 -14.69 16.34 2.72
CA GLY A 306 -14.63 14.91 2.38
C GLY A 306 -14.20 14.59 0.94
N ASN A 307 -13.99 15.58 0.09
CA ASN A 307 -13.63 15.44 -1.33
C ASN A 307 -12.30 16.12 -1.69
N LEU A 308 -11.34 16.18 -0.77
CA LEU A 308 -10.06 16.88 -0.94
C LEU A 308 -9.32 16.47 -2.22
N ARG A 309 -9.36 15.18 -2.59
CA ARG A 309 -8.78 14.69 -3.87
C ARG A 309 -9.32 15.43 -5.08
N GLN A 310 -10.64 15.59 -5.16
CA GLN A 310 -11.30 16.24 -6.28
C GLN A 310 -10.89 17.72 -6.36
N LEU A 311 -10.76 18.38 -5.20
CA LEU A 311 -10.34 19.77 -5.11
C LEU A 311 -8.89 19.94 -5.55
N VAL A 312 -7.98 19.07 -5.10
CA VAL A 312 -6.58 19.07 -5.56
C VAL A 312 -6.53 18.83 -7.07
N GLU A 313 -7.23 17.83 -7.61
CA GLU A 313 -7.26 17.57 -9.06
C GLU A 313 -7.80 18.75 -9.86
N LYS A 314 -8.77 19.50 -9.31
CA LYS A 314 -9.25 20.75 -9.92
C LYS A 314 -8.15 21.81 -9.91
N ARG A 315 -7.49 22.02 -8.77
CA ARG A 315 -6.38 22.98 -8.63
C ARG A 315 -5.21 22.66 -9.55
N LEU A 316 -4.87 21.38 -9.75
CA LEU A 316 -3.86 20.95 -10.72
C LEU A 316 -4.20 21.44 -12.14
N ARG A 317 -5.46 21.29 -12.57
CA ARG A 317 -5.92 21.79 -13.88
C ARG A 317 -5.87 23.32 -13.96
N GLU A 318 -6.33 24.02 -12.92
CA GLU A 318 -6.28 25.49 -12.86
C GLU A 318 -4.85 26.02 -12.99
N LYS A 319 -3.86 25.30 -12.45
CA LYS A 319 -2.44 25.66 -12.50
C LYS A 319 -1.66 25.10 -13.68
N GLY A 320 -2.28 24.28 -14.54
CA GLY A 320 -1.58 23.57 -15.62
C GLY A 320 -0.53 22.56 -15.12
N ILE A 321 -0.66 22.04 -13.90
CA ILE A 321 0.25 21.00 -13.36
C ILE A 321 -0.23 19.64 -13.87
N PRO A 322 0.58 18.90 -14.65
CA PRO A 322 0.19 17.57 -15.12
C PRO A 322 0.21 16.55 -13.97
N CYS A 323 -0.82 15.72 -13.87
CA CYS A 323 -0.85 14.62 -12.92
C CYS A 323 -0.21 13.36 -13.52
N ARG A 324 1.07 13.10 -13.22
CA ARG A 324 1.86 12.03 -13.84
C ARG A 324 1.96 10.74 -13.01
N GLU A 325 1.43 10.72 -11.80
CA GLU A 325 1.48 9.53 -10.94
C GLU A 325 0.61 8.39 -11.49
N ILE A 326 0.88 7.15 -11.08
CA ILE A 326 0.28 5.92 -11.59
C ILE A 326 -1.25 5.97 -11.61
N ARG A 327 -1.90 6.44 -10.54
CA ARG A 327 -3.37 6.43 -10.42
C ARG A 327 -4.02 7.46 -11.36
N CYS A 328 -3.35 8.54 -11.73
CA CYS A 328 -3.86 9.48 -12.72
C CYS A 328 -3.83 8.92 -14.14
N ARG A 329 -2.93 7.96 -14.41
CA ARG A 329 -2.71 7.40 -15.74
C ARG A 329 -3.31 6.00 -15.93
N GLU A 330 -3.68 5.30 -14.85
CA GLU A 330 -4.21 3.93 -14.96
C GLU A 330 -5.43 3.86 -15.88
N VAL A 331 -5.41 2.94 -16.85
CA VAL A 331 -6.42 2.82 -17.92
C VAL A 331 -7.87 2.81 -17.40
N GLY A 332 -8.13 2.13 -16.29
CA GLY A 332 -9.47 2.05 -15.71
C GLY A 332 -10.01 3.41 -15.22
N LEU A 333 -9.13 4.28 -14.70
CA LEU A 333 -9.53 5.61 -14.27
C LEU A 333 -9.57 6.61 -15.42
N LYS A 334 -8.65 6.51 -16.39
CA LYS A 334 -8.67 7.35 -17.60
C LYS A 334 -9.97 7.11 -18.38
N LEU A 335 -10.34 5.86 -18.60
CA LEU A 335 -11.61 5.51 -19.21
C LEU A 335 -12.81 6.03 -18.41
N TRP A 336 -12.83 5.83 -17.09
CA TRP A 336 -13.96 6.23 -16.26
C TRP A 336 -14.12 7.76 -16.12
N LYS A 337 -13.02 8.51 -15.99
CA LYS A 337 -13.06 9.98 -15.79
C LYS A 337 -13.15 10.76 -17.09
N GLU A 338 -12.44 10.31 -18.12
CA GLU A 338 -12.20 11.08 -19.34
C GLU A 338 -12.83 10.41 -20.57
N GLY A 339 -13.29 9.16 -20.48
CA GLY A 339 -13.85 8.43 -21.62
C GLY A 339 -12.81 8.02 -22.66
N VAL A 340 -11.52 8.08 -22.30
CA VAL A 340 -10.40 7.80 -23.22
C VAL A 340 -9.93 6.37 -23.05
N GLU A 341 -9.95 5.61 -24.14
CA GLU A 341 -9.38 4.27 -24.25
C GLU A 341 -7.94 4.33 -24.79
N PRO A 342 -7.09 3.34 -24.48
CA PRO A 342 -5.72 3.32 -24.99
C PRO A 342 -5.72 3.00 -26.50
N ASP A 343 -4.97 3.79 -27.28
CA ASP A 343 -4.70 3.50 -28.69
C ASP A 343 -3.53 2.52 -28.79
N LEU A 344 -3.84 1.30 -29.18
CA LEU A 344 -2.88 0.20 -29.30
C LEU A 344 -1.75 0.45 -30.31
N LYS A 345 -1.90 1.40 -31.24
CA LYS A 345 -0.83 1.78 -32.18
C LYS A 345 0.29 2.58 -31.52
N HIS A 346 -0.02 3.22 -30.39
CA HIS A 346 0.89 4.07 -29.63
C HIS A 346 1.30 3.43 -28.29
N VAL A 347 1.00 2.14 -28.12
CA VAL A 347 1.40 1.40 -26.92
C VAL A 347 2.86 0.98 -27.03
N GLU A 348 3.67 1.44 -26.09
CA GLU A 348 5.10 1.17 -26.01
C GLU A 348 5.48 0.54 -24.66
N LEU A 349 6.63 -0.15 -24.65
CA LEU A 349 7.25 -0.67 -23.45
C LEU A 349 8.36 0.29 -23.00
N LEU A 350 8.11 1.02 -21.92
CA LEU A 350 9.02 2.02 -21.38
C LEU A 350 9.82 1.44 -20.21
N ARG A 351 11.04 1.93 -20.00
CA ARG A 351 11.89 1.59 -18.84
C ARG A 351 12.40 2.88 -18.20
N GLU A 352 12.28 2.97 -16.88
CA GLU A 352 12.83 4.05 -16.06
C GLU A 352 13.72 3.45 -14.97
N TYR A 353 14.99 3.87 -14.92
CA TYR A 353 15.99 3.39 -13.97
C TYR A 353 16.25 4.47 -12.93
N TYR A 354 16.26 4.10 -11.65
CA TYR A 354 16.61 5.03 -10.58
C TYR A 354 17.26 4.30 -9.40
N GLU A 355 18.27 4.93 -8.81
CA GLU A 355 18.87 4.43 -7.57
C GLU A 355 17.87 4.52 -6.42
N ALA A 356 17.80 3.53 -5.55
CA ALA A 356 17.09 3.67 -4.28
C ALA A 356 17.66 2.75 -3.22
N SER A 357 17.99 3.34 -2.07
CA SER A 357 18.46 2.65 -0.88
C SER A 357 19.67 1.76 -1.18
N GLY A 358 20.66 2.30 -1.90
CA GLY A 358 21.89 1.59 -2.31
C GLY A 358 21.71 0.47 -3.33
N GLY A 359 20.50 0.29 -3.89
CA GLY A 359 20.22 -0.63 -4.99
C GLY A 359 19.70 0.13 -6.21
N THR A 360 19.39 -0.60 -7.29
CA THR A 360 18.80 -0.02 -8.51
C THR A 360 17.37 -0.52 -8.68
N GLU A 361 16.43 0.40 -8.88
CA GLU A 361 15.07 0.10 -9.29
C GLU A 361 14.93 0.29 -10.80
N VAL A 362 14.20 -0.62 -11.43
CA VAL A 362 13.82 -0.55 -12.83
C VAL A 362 12.30 -0.65 -12.89
N PHE A 363 11.67 0.46 -13.25
CA PHE A 363 10.23 0.53 -13.48
C PHE A 363 9.97 0.34 -14.97
N VAL A 364 9.42 -0.82 -15.32
CA VAL A 364 9.06 -1.13 -16.71
C VAL A 364 7.54 -1.01 -16.83
N SER A 365 7.07 -0.23 -17.79
CA SER A 365 5.63 0.01 -18.00
C SER A 365 5.21 -0.20 -19.44
N VAL A 366 3.96 -0.63 -19.62
CA VAL A 366 3.27 -0.63 -20.91
C VAL A 366 2.33 0.58 -20.90
N GLU A 367 2.59 1.53 -21.79
CA GLU A 367 1.89 2.82 -21.83
C GLU A 367 1.47 3.18 -23.25
N ASP A 368 0.28 3.73 -23.42
CA ASP A 368 -0.03 4.56 -24.58
C ASP A 368 0.62 5.93 -24.36
N VAL A 369 1.66 6.22 -25.14
CA VAL A 369 2.53 7.39 -24.95
C VAL A 369 1.90 8.69 -25.44
N VAL A 370 0.89 8.62 -26.30
CA VAL A 370 0.19 9.79 -26.84
C VAL A 370 -0.88 10.26 -25.87
N ASN A 371 -1.67 9.32 -25.34
CA ASN A 371 -2.77 9.64 -24.42
C ASN A 371 -2.36 9.63 -22.93
N ASP A 372 -1.10 9.30 -22.63
CA ASP A 372 -0.52 9.13 -21.28
C ASP A 372 -1.35 8.15 -20.43
N ILE A 373 -1.63 6.98 -21.00
CA ILE A 373 -2.42 5.91 -20.37
C ILE A 373 -1.51 4.74 -19.99
N LEU A 374 -1.49 4.40 -18.70
CA LEU A 374 -0.79 3.26 -18.15
C LEU A 374 -1.67 2.00 -18.17
N ILE A 375 -1.24 0.98 -18.89
CA ILE A 375 -1.92 -0.32 -19.01
C ILE A 375 -1.42 -1.29 -17.93
N GLY A 376 -0.11 -1.33 -17.69
CA GLY A 376 0.48 -2.20 -16.68
C GLY A 376 1.94 -1.88 -16.43
N PHE A 377 2.50 -2.39 -15.35
CA PHE A 377 3.89 -2.18 -15.00
C PHE A 377 4.47 -3.35 -14.17
N ILE A 378 5.80 -3.42 -14.13
CA ILE A 378 6.55 -4.29 -13.24
C ILE A 378 7.68 -3.49 -12.57
N ARG A 379 7.89 -3.75 -11.28
CA ARG A 379 9.00 -3.19 -10.49
C ARG A 379 10.06 -4.27 -10.32
N LEU A 380 11.19 -4.10 -10.99
CA LEU A 380 12.37 -4.94 -10.84
C LEU A 380 13.39 -4.21 -9.98
N ARG A 381 13.97 -4.90 -8.99
CA ARG A 381 15.04 -4.37 -8.16
C ARG A 381 16.30 -5.22 -8.32
N ILE A 382 17.42 -4.52 -8.46
CA ILE A 382 18.75 -5.02 -8.18
C ILE A 382 19.08 -4.64 -6.74
N PRO A 383 19.11 -5.61 -5.81
CA PRO A 383 19.26 -5.32 -4.38
C PRO A 383 20.58 -4.64 -4.04
N SER A 384 20.63 -3.97 -2.89
CA SER A 384 21.87 -3.41 -2.36
C SER A 384 22.78 -4.52 -1.82
N GLU A 385 24.07 -4.23 -1.65
CA GLU A 385 25.04 -5.15 -1.01
C GLU A 385 24.69 -5.47 0.45
N LYS A 386 23.77 -4.72 1.07
CA LYS A 386 23.32 -4.90 2.45
C LYS A 386 22.06 -5.77 2.54
N ALA A 387 21.60 -6.40 1.45
CA ALA A 387 20.45 -7.29 1.48
C ALA A 387 20.69 -8.44 2.48
N HIS A 388 19.74 -8.64 3.40
CA HIS A 388 19.93 -9.56 4.54
C HIS A 388 19.33 -10.95 4.32
N ARG A 389 18.47 -11.10 3.31
CA ARG A 389 17.75 -12.35 3.03
C ARG A 389 18.72 -13.40 2.47
N PRO A 390 18.74 -14.63 3.01
CA PRO A 390 19.65 -15.68 2.53
C PRO A 390 19.36 -16.11 1.08
N GLU A 391 18.16 -15.85 0.56
CA GLU A 391 17.82 -16.11 -0.84
C GLU A 391 18.40 -15.07 -1.80
N VAL A 392 18.88 -13.93 -1.30
CA VAL A 392 19.36 -12.79 -2.08
C VAL A 392 20.88 -12.76 -2.02
N ASP A 393 21.50 -12.93 -3.18
CA ASP A 393 22.95 -12.86 -3.40
C ASP A 393 23.28 -11.86 -4.52
N GLU A 394 24.56 -11.71 -4.83
CA GLU A 394 25.06 -10.84 -5.89
C GLU A 394 24.62 -11.24 -7.31
N LYS A 395 23.97 -12.40 -7.49
CA LYS A 395 23.41 -12.84 -8.78
C LYS A 395 21.89 -12.81 -8.79
N THR A 396 21.27 -12.14 -7.83
CA THR A 396 19.82 -12.10 -7.65
C THR A 396 19.21 -10.77 -8.10
N ALA A 397 18.12 -10.84 -8.84
CA ALA A 397 17.17 -9.74 -9.01
C ALA A 397 15.83 -10.06 -8.31
N ILE A 398 15.06 -9.02 -7.98
CA ILE A 398 13.77 -9.18 -7.28
C ILE A 398 12.67 -8.43 -8.02
N VAL A 399 11.63 -9.13 -8.44
CA VAL A 399 10.36 -8.53 -8.86
C VAL A 399 9.54 -8.20 -7.61
N ARG A 400 9.38 -6.91 -7.36
CA ARG A 400 8.67 -6.34 -6.21
C ARG A 400 7.17 -6.22 -6.44
N GLU A 401 6.78 -6.00 -7.70
CA GLU A 401 5.39 -5.83 -8.09
C GLU A 401 5.22 -6.13 -9.58
N LEU A 402 4.17 -6.87 -9.94
CA LEU A 402 3.64 -6.94 -11.30
C LEU A 402 2.16 -6.56 -11.22
N HIS A 403 1.75 -5.53 -11.96
CA HIS A 403 0.38 -5.07 -11.98
C HIS A 403 -0.09 -4.78 -13.41
N VAL A 404 -1.22 -5.37 -13.79
CA VAL A 404 -1.86 -5.10 -15.08
C VAL A 404 -3.27 -4.60 -14.80
N TYR A 405 -3.57 -3.40 -15.27
CA TYR A 405 -4.87 -2.76 -15.09
C TYR A 405 -5.88 -3.26 -16.10
N GLY A 406 -7.10 -3.49 -15.64
CA GLY A 406 -8.29 -3.51 -16.48
C GLY A 406 -9.50 -4.08 -15.72
N PRO A 407 -10.68 -4.00 -16.32
CA PRO A 407 -11.92 -4.48 -15.73
C PRO A 407 -11.85 -6.00 -15.52
N GLN A 408 -12.45 -6.46 -14.42
CA GLN A 408 -12.35 -7.86 -14.05
C GLN A 408 -13.30 -8.73 -14.87
N VAL A 409 -12.77 -9.85 -15.31
CA VAL A 409 -13.56 -11.03 -15.68
C VAL A 409 -13.60 -11.95 -14.48
N PRO A 410 -14.77 -12.35 -13.98
CA PRO A 410 -14.88 -13.43 -13.02
C PRO A 410 -14.11 -14.67 -13.50
N ILE A 411 -13.58 -15.46 -12.55
CA ILE A 411 -12.88 -16.71 -12.89
C ILE A 411 -13.86 -17.62 -13.64
N GLY A 412 -13.64 -17.82 -14.94
CA GLY A 412 -14.50 -18.65 -15.81
C GLY A 412 -15.40 -17.90 -16.80
N GLU A 413 -15.37 -16.56 -16.84
CA GLU A 413 -16.10 -15.75 -17.84
C GLU A 413 -15.13 -15.17 -18.91
N GLU A 414 -15.65 -14.57 -19.99
CA GLU A 414 -14.87 -13.85 -21.01
C GLU A 414 -14.83 -12.32 -20.74
N PRO A 415 -13.73 -11.60 -21.00
CA PRO A 415 -13.66 -10.17 -20.76
C PRO A 415 -14.51 -9.37 -21.72
N VAL A 416 -15.06 -8.30 -21.16
CA VAL A 416 -15.79 -7.27 -21.90
C VAL A 416 -14.85 -6.37 -22.73
N PHE A 417 -13.53 -6.38 -22.46
CA PHE A 417 -12.56 -5.47 -23.09
C PHE A 417 -11.34 -6.21 -23.66
N GLU A 418 -11.08 -5.99 -24.97
CA GLU A 418 -10.13 -6.77 -25.78
C GLU A 418 -8.65 -6.58 -25.41
N TRP A 419 -8.24 -5.47 -24.79
CA TRP A 419 -6.81 -5.18 -24.59
C TRP A 419 -6.15 -6.03 -23.49
N GLN A 420 -6.89 -6.68 -22.58
CA GLN A 420 -6.32 -7.51 -21.51
C GLN A 420 -5.76 -8.86 -22.00
N HIS A 421 -6.27 -9.41 -23.11
CA HIS A 421 -5.88 -10.74 -23.60
C HIS A 421 -4.52 -10.81 -24.30
N ARG A 422 -3.79 -9.70 -24.38
CA ARG A 422 -2.48 -9.65 -25.04
C ARG A 422 -1.32 -10.20 -24.21
N GLY A 423 -1.59 -10.66 -22.99
CA GLY A 423 -0.55 -11.25 -22.15
C GLY A 423 0.46 -10.22 -21.63
N TRP A 424 0.04 -8.97 -21.40
CA TRP A 424 0.90 -7.89 -20.89
C TRP A 424 1.70 -8.29 -19.66
N GLY A 425 1.10 -9.04 -18.73
CA GLY A 425 1.81 -9.54 -17.56
C GLY A 425 2.99 -10.47 -17.90
N ARG A 426 2.84 -11.30 -18.95
CA ARG A 426 3.92 -12.16 -19.45
C ARG A 426 4.99 -11.34 -20.18
N ILE A 427 4.59 -10.33 -20.95
CA ILE A 427 5.51 -9.43 -21.66
C ILE A 427 6.38 -8.67 -20.66
N LEU A 428 5.74 -8.03 -19.66
CA LEU A 428 6.43 -7.32 -18.57
C LEU A 428 7.39 -8.24 -17.81
N LEU A 429 6.95 -9.46 -17.47
CA LEU A 429 7.80 -10.40 -16.75
C LEU A 429 8.99 -10.87 -17.58
N LYS A 430 8.80 -11.17 -18.87
CA LYS A 430 9.89 -11.52 -19.79
C LYS A 430 10.89 -10.38 -19.94
N GLU A 431 10.42 -9.15 -20.02
CA GLU A 431 11.32 -7.99 -20.10
C GLU A 431 12.12 -7.83 -18.80
N ALA A 432 11.51 -8.05 -17.63
CA ALA A 432 12.25 -8.02 -16.37
C ALA A 432 13.28 -9.16 -16.26
N GLU A 433 12.97 -10.36 -16.76
CA GLU A 433 13.93 -11.47 -16.87
C GLU A 433 15.10 -11.10 -17.79
N ARG A 434 14.81 -10.51 -18.96
CA ARG A 434 15.80 -10.02 -19.93
C ARG A 434 16.71 -8.97 -19.31
N ILE A 435 16.14 -7.92 -18.70
CA ILE A 435 16.92 -6.84 -18.05
C ILE A 435 17.80 -7.42 -16.95
N ALA A 436 17.26 -8.28 -16.08
CA ALA A 436 18.03 -8.90 -15.01
C ALA A 436 19.25 -9.67 -15.55
N GLN A 437 19.07 -10.45 -16.63
CA GLN A 437 20.12 -11.27 -17.22
C GLN A 437 21.10 -10.46 -18.07
N GLU A 438 20.61 -9.73 -19.07
CA GLU A 438 21.43 -9.11 -20.11
C GLU A 438 22.07 -7.79 -19.65
N GLU A 439 21.41 -7.01 -18.80
CA GLU A 439 21.90 -5.69 -18.38
C GLU A 439 22.61 -5.73 -17.02
N PHE A 440 22.23 -6.67 -16.16
CA PHE A 440 22.76 -6.74 -14.78
C PHE A 440 23.46 -8.06 -14.43
N ASP A 441 23.63 -9.00 -15.38
CA ASP A 441 24.29 -10.30 -15.18
C ASP A 441 23.75 -11.07 -13.95
N ARG A 442 22.43 -11.02 -13.76
CA ARG A 442 21.73 -11.79 -12.73
C ARG A 442 21.33 -13.14 -13.28
N LYS A 443 21.49 -14.17 -12.46
CA LYS A 443 21.21 -15.57 -12.82
C LYS A 443 19.97 -16.13 -12.11
N LYS A 444 19.38 -15.35 -11.22
CA LYS A 444 18.24 -15.75 -10.40
C LYS A 444 17.30 -14.57 -10.24
N ILE A 445 16.01 -14.84 -10.38
CA ILE A 445 14.96 -13.86 -10.14
C ILE A 445 14.00 -14.38 -9.07
N LEU A 446 13.77 -13.54 -8.07
CA LEU A 446 12.81 -13.77 -6.99
C LEU A 446 11.57 -12.92 -7.21
N ILE A 447 10.40 -13.43 -6.85
CA ILE A 447 9.15 -12.66 -6.87
C ILE A 447 8.48 -12.73 -5.50
N ILE A 448 8.19 -11.57 -4.93
CA ILE A 448 7.35 -11.44 -3.73
C ILE A 448 5.86 -11.60 -4.11
N SER A 449 5.45 -12.82 -4.39
CA SER A 449 4.08 -13.13 -4.80
C SER A 449 3.12 -13.15 -3.61
N GLY A 450 1.95 -12.53 -3.76
CA GLY A 450 0.81 -12.82 -2.89
C GLY A 450 0.44 -14.30 -2.98
N ILE A 451 -0.05 -14.86 -1.87
CA ILE A 451 -0.34 -16.30 -1.71
C ILE A 451 -1.24 -16.80 -2.85
N GLY A 452 -2.36 -16.12 -3.07
CA GLY A 452 -3.36 -16.44 -4.09
C GLY A 452 -2.92 -16.24 -5.55
N VAL A 453 -1.70 -15.74 -5.79
CA VAL A 453 -1.15 -15.47 -7.13
C VAL A 453 0.01 -16.42 -7.47
N ARG A 454 0.49 -17.24 -6.52
CA ARG A 454 1.64 -18.14 -6.76
C ARG A 454 1.43 -19.08 -7.95
N GLU A 455 0.21 -19.59 -8.15
CA GLU A 455 -0.17 -20.41 -9.32
C GLU A 455 0.03 -19.71 -10.67
N TYR A 456 -0.11 -18.39 -10.74
CA TYR A 456 0.15 -17.64 -11.96
C TYR A 456 1.63 -17.76 -12.37
N TYR A 457 2.53 -17.60 -11.40
CA TYR A 457 3.97 -17.70 -11.63
C TYR A 457 4.44 -19.14 -11.86
N ARG A 458 3.79 -20.14 -11.24
CA ARG A 458 4.06 -21.56 -11.53
C ARG A 458 3.88 -21.91 -13.00
N LYS A 459 2.81 -21.40 -13.61
CA LYS A 459 2.55 -21.57 -15.06
C LYS A 459 3.60 -20.90 -15.96
N LEU A 460 4.45 -20.03 -15.40
CA LEU A 460 5.51 -19.32 -16.11
C LEU A 460 6.92 -19.88 -15.78
N GLY A 461 6.99 -21.05 -15.14
CA GLY A 461 8.23 -21.75 -14.83
C GLY A 461 8.87 -21.36 -13.50
N TYR A 462 8.18 -20.59 -12.65
CA TYR A 462 8.64 -20.32 -11.30
C TYR A 462 8.22 -21.44 -10.34
N HIS A 463 8.98 -21.66 -9.28
CA HIS A 463 8.61 -22.57 -8.21
C HIS A 463 8.87 -21.91 -6.85
N ARG A 464 8.29 -22.44 -5.77
CA ARG A 464 8.54 -21.94 -4.41
C ARG A 464 9.30 -23.00 -3.61
N PRO A 465 10.58 -22.77 -3.27
CA PRO A 465 11.28 -23.61 -2.31
C PRO A 465 10.57 -23.64 -0.96
N SER A 466 10.59 -24.77 -0.25
CA SER A 466 9.86 -24.94 1.02
C SER A 466 10.29 -23.95 2.10
N ASN A 467 11.58 -23.59 2.13
CA ASN A 467 12.21 -22.67 3.05
C ASN A 467 12.24 -21.21 2.56
N SER A 468 11.55 -20.89 1.46
CA SER A 468 11.54 -19.55 0.87
C SER A 468 10.14 -18.94 0.80
N PRO A 469 9.98 -17.63 1.10
CA PRO A 469 8.73 -16.93 0.88
C PRO A 469 8.50 -16.55 -0.60
N TYR A 470 9.53 -16.63 -1.45
CA TYR A 470 9.52 -16.14 -2.83
C TYR A 470 9.17 -17.20 -3.87
N MET A 471 8.60 -16.78 -4.98
CA MET A 471 8.63 -17.57 -6.22
C MET A 471 9.99 -17.36 -6.89
N VAL A 472 10.66 -18.43 -7.30
CA VAL A 472 12.04 -18.43 -7.78
C VAL A 472 12.09 -18.99 -9.20
N LYS A 473 12.91 -18.35 -10.04
CA LYS A 473 13.32 -18.88 -11.34
C LYS A 473 14.81 -18.61 -11.55
N TYR A 474 15.52 -19.60 -12.06
CA TYR A 474 16.91 -19.43 -12.51
C TYR A 474 16.90 -19.03 -13.98
N LEU A 475 17.70 -18.03 -14.31
CA LEU A 475 17.85 -17.49 -15.66
C LEU A 475 18.98 -18.25 -16.35
N SER A 476 18.73 -18.73 -17.56
CA SER A 476 19.64 -19.55 -18.37
C SER A 476 20.21 -18.76 -19.51
#